data_AF-A0A9D2IG62-F1
#
_entry.id   AF-A0A9D2IG62-F1
#
_cell.length_a   1.000
_cell.length_b   1.000
_cell.length_c   1.000
_cell.angle_alpha   90.00
_cell.angle_beta   90.00
_cell.angle_gamma   90.00
#
_symmetry.space_group_name_H-M   'P 1'
#
loop_
_entity.id
_entity.type
_entity.pdbx_description
1 polymer ?
#
loop_
_entity_poly.entity_id
_entity_poly.type
_entity_poly.pdbx_seq_one_letter_code
_entity_poly.pdbx_strand_id
1 'polypeptide(L)'
;MKELYQKIKEHIENADAILIGASNGLSISEGYNIFADDNWFQENFGDFRSKYGIHSVLEGAFYSFPTEEEKWAFSSRLISRKCYLEQPSRMMKDFYELVSGKDCFIVTSNTEDHFVPAGFSRDQ
;
A
#
# COMPACT_ATOMS: atom_id res chain seq x y z
N MET A 1 1.80 -25.08 -10.86
CA MET A 1 1.76 -24.15 -9.70
C MET A 1 2.63 -24.60 -8.53
N LYS A 2 2.46 -25.82 -7.97
CA LYS A 2 3.27 -26.27 -6.82
C LYS A 2 4.79 -26.22 -7.07
N GLU A 3 5.23 -26.68 -8.24
CA GLU A 3 6.66 -26.63 -8.62
C GLU A 3 7.20 -25.20 -8.75
N LEU A 4 6.37 -24.24 -9.19
CA LEU A 4 6.76 -22.85 -9.31
C LEU A 4 6.98 -22.21 -7.93
N TYR A 5 6.02 -22.40 -7.02
CA TYR A 5 6.14 -21.86 -5.66
C TYR A 5 7.30 -22.48 -4.89
N GLN A 6 7.57 -23.77 -5.10
CA GLN A 6 8.72 -24.45 -4.52
C GLN A 6 10.04 -23.84 -5.00
N LYS A 7 10.18 -23.58 -6.31
CA LYS A 7 11.35 -22.89 -6.87
C LYS A 7 11.52 -21.48 -6.32
N ILE A 8 10.43 -20.71 -6.20
CA ILE A 8 10.48 -19.35 -5.62
C ILE A 8 10.98 -19.41 -4.17
N LYS A 9 10.43 -20.34 -3.38
CA LYS A 9 10.86 -20.54 -1.99
C LYS A 9 12.35 -20.89 -1.91
N GLU A 10 12.82 -21.83 -2.74
CA GLU A 10 14.24 -22.19 -2.80
C GLU A 10 15.14 -21.02 -3.20
N HIS A 11 14.71 -20.16 -4.13
CA HIS A 11 15.45 -18.95 -4.48
C HIS A 11 15.54 -17.96 -3.32
N ILE A 12 14.46 -17.76 -2.57
CA ILE A 12 14.45 -16.89 -1.38
C ILE A 12 15.36 -17.46 -0.29
N GLU A 13 15.26 -18.76 -0.01
CA GLU A 13 16.05 -19.44 1.03
C GLU A 13 17.56 -19.42 0.74
N ASN A 14 17.94 -19.54 -0.54
CA ASN A 14 19.34 -19.59 -0.95
C ASN A 14 19.95 -18.23 -1.31
N ALA A 15 19.16 -17.15 -1.35
CA ALA A 15 19.67 -15.81 -1.64
C ALA A 15 20.57 -15.31 -0.50
N ASP A 16 21.65 -14.60 -0.85
CA ASP A 16 22.51 -13.92 0.13
C ASP A 16 21.79 -12.74 0.79
N ALA A 17 20.99 -12.00 0.00
CA ALA A 17 20.16 -10.88 0.43
C ALA A 17 18.96 -10.70 -0.51
N ILE A 18 17.96 -9.91 -0.10
CA ILE A 18 16.72 -9.66 -0.85
C ILE A 18 16.55 -8.17 -1.12
N LEU A 19 16.29 -7.81 -2.39
CA LEU A 19 15.80 -6.49 -2.79
C LEU A 19 14.32 -6.59 -3.13
N ILE A 20 13.47 -5.93 -2.35
CA ILE A 20 12.02 -5.90 -2.57
C ILE A 20 11.65 -4.63 -3.34
N GLY A 21 11.21 -4.78 -4.57
CA GLY A 21 10.55 -3.72 -5.34
C GLY A 21 9.04 -3.81 -5.19
N ALA A 22 8.39 -2.75 -4.69
CA ALA A 22 6.94 -2.71 -4.52
C ALA A 22 6.30 -1.47 -5.14
N SER A 23 5.02 -1.60 -5.51
CA SER A 23 4.19 -0.52 -6.05
C SER A 23 2.72 -0.85 -5.75
N ASN A 24 1.77 -0.12 -6.35
CA ASN A 24 0.35 -0.23 -6.00
C ASN A 24 -0.24 -1.62 -6.29
N GLY A 25 0.43 -2.46 -7.10
CA GLY A 25 0.06 -3.87 -7.26
C GLY A 25 0.04 -4.65 -5.94
N LEU A 26 0.93 -4.33 -5.00
CA LEU A 26 0.90 -4.89 -3.64
C LEU A 26 -0.34 -4.41 -2.88
N SER A 27 -0.64 -3.11 -2.96
CA SER A 27 -1.80 -2.54 -2.28
C SER A 27 -3.12 -3.05 -2.85
N ILE A 28 -3.17 -3.32 -4.16
CA ILE A 28 -4.34 -3.92 -4.84
C ILE A 28 -4.61 -5.32 -4.30
N SER A 29 -3.59 -6.14 -4.03
CA SER A 29 -3.79 -7.45 -3.41
C SER A 29 -4.24 -7.36 -1.94
N GLU A 30 -4.14 -6.18 -1.33
CA GLU A 30 -4.73 -5.83 -0.03
C GLU A 30 -6.07 -5.08 -0.13
N GLY A 31 -6.63 -4.97 -1.34
CA GLY A 31 -7.92 -4.31 -1.56
C GLY A 31 -7.85 -2.78 -1.62
N TYR A 32 -6.68 -2.21 -1.93
CA TYR A 32 -6.48 -0.77 -2.07
C TYR A 32 -5.90 -0.39 -3.43
N ASN A 33 -6.73 0.18 -4.30
CA ASN A 33 -6.35 0.63 -5.63
C ASN A 33 -6.42 2.16 -5.74
N ILE A 34 -5.29 2.82 -5.99
CA ILE A 34 -5.28 4.29 -6.08
C ILE A 34 -5.85 4.83 -7.39
N PHE A 35 -6.05 3.97 -8.39
CA PHE A 35 -6.48 4.35 -9.74
C PHE A 35 -7.97 4.10 -10.00
N ALA A 36 -8.70 3.49 -9.06
CA ALA A 36 -10.05 2.98 -9.31
C ALA A 36 -11.13 3.72 -8.50
N ASP A 37 -12.31 3.83 -9.13
CA ASP A 37 -13.58 4.21 -8.49
C ASP A 37 -14.24 2.98 -7.86
N ASP A 38 -13.49 2.28 -7.00
CA ASP A 38 -13.91 1.02 -6.39
C ASP A 38 -14.69 1.23 -5.08
N ASN A 39 -15.14 0.13 -4.47
CA ASN A 39 -15.92 0.18 -3.23
C ASN A 39 -15.14 0.88 -2.11
N TRP A 40 -13.82 0.64 -1.99
CA TRP A 40 -13.03 1.29 -0.94
C TRP A 40 -13.02 2.80 -1.13
N PHE A 41 -12.80 3.28 -2.37
CA PHE A 41 -12.84 4.70 -2.67
C PHE A 41 -14.22 5.31 -2.40
N GLN A 42 -15.28 4.68 -2.89
CA GLN A 42 -16.65 5.18 -2.71
C GLN A 42 -17.07 5.24 -1.25
N GLU A 43 -16.71 4.23 -0.44
CA GLU A 43 -17.00 4.20 0.99
C GLU A 43 -16.26 5.30 1.77
N ASN A 44 -15.04 5.64 1.37
CA ASN A 44 -14.19 6.57 2.13
C ASN A 44 -14.21 8.02 1.60
N PHE A 45 -14.50 8.21 0.31
CA PHE A 45 -14.40 9.49 -0.41
C PHE A 45 -15.61 9.77 -1.32
N GLY A 46 -16.74 9.07 -1.12
CA GLY A 46 -17.96 9.27 -1.91
C GLY A 46 -18.53 10.70 -1.86
N ASP A 47 -18.24 11.44 -0.79
CA ASP A 47 -18.53 12.88 -0.66
C ASP A 47 -17.69 13.72 -1.62
N PHE A 48 -16.38 13.47 -1.70
CA PHE A 48 -15.49 14.12 -2.66
C PHE A 48 -15.84 13.74 -4.11
N ARG A 49 -16.19 12.48 -4.35
CA ARG A 49 -16.70 12.03 -5.64
C ARG A 49 -17.95 12.79 -6.06
N SER A 50 -18.93 12.91 -5.17
CA SER A 50 -20.21 13.59 -5.47
C SER A 50 -20.04 15.10 -5.64
N LYS A 51 -19.17 15.74 -4.85
CA LYS A 51 -18.97 17.19 -4.87
C LYS A 51 -18.05 17.68 -5.99
N TYR A 52 -16.98 16.94 -6.29
CA TYR A 52 -15.91 17.39 -7.19
C TYR A 52 -15.74 16.53 -8.45
N GLY A 53 -16.46 15.40 -8.56
CA GLY A 53 -16.30 14.46 -9.67
C GLY A 53 -15.00 13.67 -9.61
N ILE A 54 -14.37 13.54 -8.44
CA ILE A 54 -13.14 12.77 -8.26
C ILE A 54 -13.49 11.27 -8.24
N HIS A 55 -12.86 10.47 -9.09
CA HIS A 55 -13.16 9.05 -9.27
C HIS A 55 -12.07 8.11 -8.73
N SER A 56 -10.98 8.62 -8.16
CA SER A 56 -9.95 7.78 -7.57
C SER A 56 -9.13 8.54 -6.54
N VAL A 57 -8.35 7.81 -5.73
CA VAL A 57 -7.44 8.44 -4.77
C VAL A 57 -6.38 9.27 -5.48
N LEU A 58 -5.81 8.74 -6.57
CA LEU A 58 -4.77 9.43 -7.32
C LEU A 58 -5.30 10.75 -7.89
N GLU A 59 -6.49 10.74 -8.50
CA GLU A 59 -7.11 11.96 -8.99
C GLU A 59 -7.33 12.97 -7.85
N GLY A 60 -7.85 12.53 -6.71
CA GLY A 60 -8.07 13.40 -5.56
C GLY A 60 -6.78 13.97 -4.97
N ALA A 61 -5.70 13.20 -4.95
CA ALA A 61 -4.39 13.64 -4.46
C ALA A 61 -3.78 14.75 -5.33
N PHE A 62 -4.10 14.77 -6.63
CA PHE A 62 -3.65 15.79 -7.58
C PHE A 62 -4.74 16.82 -7.94
N TYR A 63 -5.91 16.75 -7.29
CA TYR A 63 -7.01 17.65 -7.56
C TYR A 63 -6.68 19.08 -7.08
N SER A 64 -7.03 20.07 -7.90
CA SER A 64 -6.89 21.49 -7.55
C SER A 64 -8.08 21.97 -6.72
N PHE A 65 -8.06 21.68 -5.41
CA PHE A 65 -9.14 22.09 -4.51
C PHE A 65 -9.27 23.62 -4.43
N PRO A 66 -10.50 24.16 -4.28
CA PRO A 66 -10.73 25.60 -4.17
C PRO A 66 -10.09 26.24 -2.92
N THR A 67 -9.92 25.46 -1.85
CA THR A 67 -9.39 25.92 -0.56
C THR A 67 -8.39 24.93 0.01
N GLU A 68 -7.47 25.41 0.85
CA GLU A 68 -6.53 24.52 1.55
C GLU A 68 -7.27 23.64 2.56
N GLU A 69 -8.35 24.12 3.18
CA GLU A 69 -9.17 23.33 4.10
C GLU A 69 -9.76 22.10 3.42
N GLU A 70 -10.26 22.22 2.18
CA GLU A 70 -10.82 21.09 1.42
C GLU A 70 -9.74 20.10 0.98
N LYS A 71 -8.58 20.61 0.57
CA LYS A 71 -7.40 19.79 0.27
C LYS A 71 -6.95 19.01 1.51
N TRP A 72 -6.82 19.70 2.65
CA TRP A 72 -6.44 19.06 3.91
C TRP A 72 -7.50 18.08 4.40
N ALA A 73 -8.79 18.34 4.17
CA ALA A 73 -9.84 17.38 4.47
C ALA A 73 -9.67 16.07 3.67
N PHE A 74 -9.28 16.14 2.39
CA PHE A 74 -8.96 14.96 1.58
C PHE A 74 -7.68 14.27 2.09
N SER A 75 -6.57 15.00 2.17
CA SER A 75 -5.25 14.45 2.51
C SER A 75 -5.20 13.85 3.91
N SER A 76 -5.76 14.55 4.92
CA SER A 76 -5.77 14.05 6.30
C SER A 76 -6.60 12.78 6.45
N ARG A 77 -7.73 12.68 5.73
CA ARG A 77 -8.57 11.47 5.71
C ARG A 77 -7.80 10.29 5.11
N LEU A 78 -7.12 10.52 3.98
CA LEU A 78 -6.30 9.50 3.33
C LEU A 78 -5.17 9.01 4.24
N ILE A 79 -4.39 9.94 4.80
CA ILE A 79 -3.28 9.64 5.72
C ILE A 79 -3.77 8.88 6.95
N SER A 80 -4.87 9.33 7.57
CA SER A 80 -5.45 8.68 8.74
C SER A 80 -5.81 7.22 8.44
N ARG A 81 -6.51 6.97 7.32
CA ARG A 81 -6.91 5.62 6.92
C ARG A 81 -5.71 4.73 6.58
N LYS A 82 -4.79 5.22 5.74
CA LYS A 82 -3.77 4.38 5.09
C LYS A 82 -2.39 4.38 5.76
N CYS A 83 -2.13 5.28 6.70
CA CYS A 83 -0.85 5.34 7.42
C CYS A 83 -0.98 5.05 8.93
N TYR A 84 -2.17 5.16 9.52
CA TYR A 84 -2.31 5.09 10.99
C TYR A 84 -3.36 4.09 11.49
N LEU A 85 -4.53 4.03 10.85
CA LEU A 85 -5.64 3.24 11.37
C LEU A 85 -5.63 1.78 10.91
N GLU A 86 -4.94 1.48 9.81
CA GLU A 86 -4.89 0.13 9.26
C GLU A 86 -3.88 -0.75 9.98
N GLN A 87 -4.32 -1.96 10.32
CA GLN A 87 -3.46 -3.02 10.85
C GLN A 87 -2.85 -3.80 9.68
N PRO A 88 -1.62 -4.33 9.83
CA PRO A 88 -1.00 -5.15 8.78
C PRO A 88 -1.88 -6.35 8.44
N SER A 89 -2.11 -6.55 7.14
CA SER A 89 -2.88 -7.70 6.66
C SER A 89 -2.16 -9.01 6.95
N ARG A 90 -2.89 -10.12 6.88
CA ARG A 90 -2.27 -11.45 6.95
C ARG A 90 -1.25 -11.66 5.83
N MET A 91 -1.53 -11.16 4.63
CA MET A 91 -0.62 -11.31 3.50
C MET A 91 0.71 -10.60 3.75
N MET A 92 0.68 -9.39 4.32
CA MET A 92 1.91 -8.68 4.69
C MET A 92 2.67 -9.33 5.84
N LYS A 93 1.97 -9.92 6.82
CA LYS A 93 2.60 -10.71 7.89
C LYS A 93 3.27 -11.97 7.35
N ASP A 94 2.56 -12.75 6.53
CA ASP A 94 3.10 -13.94 5.89
C ASP A 94 4.29 -13.58 4.97
N PHE A 95 4.24 -12.43 4.30
CA PHE A 95 5.34 -11.92 3.48
C PHE A 95 6.56 -11.53 4.32
N TYR A 96 6.36 -10.83 5.44
CA TYR A 96 7.42 -10.53 6.39
C TYR A 96 8.09 -11.80 6.91
N GLU A 97 7.31 -12.78 7.37
CA GLU A 97 7.84 -14.06 7.85
C GLU A 97 8.69 -14.77 6.80
N LEU A 98 8.26 -14.75 5.53
CA LEU A 98 8.97 -15.37 4.41
C LEU A 98 10.38 -14.81 4.19
N VAL A 99 10.59 -13.51 4.45
CA VAL A 99 11.85 -12.82 4.14
C VAL A 99 12.67 -12.41 5.37
N SER A 100 12.08 -12.47 6.57
CA SER A 100 12.68 -11.99 7.83
C SER A 100 14.01 -12.64 8.24
N GLY A 101 14.34 -13.81 7.67
CA GLY A 101 15.61 -14.50 7.91
C GLY A 101 16.78 -14.02 7.04
N LYS A 102 16.59 -12.96 6.24
CA LYS A 102 17.56 -12.46 5.26
C LYS A 102 17.74 -10.95 5.39
N ASP A 103 18.94 -10.48 5.06
CA ASP A 103 19.17 -9.06 4.86
C ASP A 103 18.29 -8.57 3.71
N CYS A 104 17.52 -7.52 3.96
CA CYS A 104 16.48 -7.06 3.06
C CYS A 104 16.54 -5.54 2.91
N PHE A 105 16.41 -5.06 1.67
CA PHE A 105 16.21 -3.64 1.35
C PHE A 105 14.92 -3.47 0.56
N ILE A 106 14.12 -2.46 0.90
CA ILE A 106 12.83 -2.20 0.26
C ILE A 106 12.90 -0.89 -0.54
N VAL A 107 12.52 -0.97 -1.81
CA VAL A 107 12.31 0.20 -2.67
C VAL A 107 10.88 0.18 -3.15
N THR A 108 10.12 1.22 -2.79
CA THR A 108 8.70 1.31 -3.14
C THR A 108 8.35 2.68 -3.68
N SER A 109 7.42 2.70 -4.65
CA SER A 109 6.77 3.94 -5.10
C SER A 109 5.49 4.26 -4.33
N ASN A 110 5.08 3.38 -3.40
CA ASN A 110 3.89 3.59 -2.58
C ASN A 110 4.13 4.68 -1.54
N THR A 111 3.04 5.33 -1.11
CA THR A 111 3.07 6.42 -0.12
C THR A 111 2.45 6.04 1.21
N GLU A 112 1.62 5.00 1.19
CA GLU A 112 1.01 4.35 2.34
C GLU A 112 1.98 3.37 3.03
N ASP A 113 1.75 3.08 4.31
CA ASP A 113 2.69 2.31 5.13
C ASP A 113 2.21 0.87 5.32
N HIS A 114 2.75 -0.04 4.51
CA HIS A 114 2.49 -1.49 4.62
C HIS A 114 3.58 -2.23 5.39
N PHE A 115 4.83 -1.80 5.22
CA PHE A 115 6.01 -2.56 5.63
C PHE A 115 6.29 -2.39 7.12
N VAL A 116 6.34 -1.15 7.62
CA VAL A 116 6.68 -0.91 9.03
C VAL A 116 5.62 -1.54 9.96
N PRO A 117 4.31 -1.41 9.71
CA PRO A 117 3.30 -2.09 10.51
C PRO A 117 3.42 -3.62 10.48
N ALA A 118 3.90 -4.20 9.38
CA ALA A 118 4.09 -5.64 9.25
C ALA A 118 5.33 -6.18 9.96
N GLY A 119 6.24 -5.30 10.42
CA GLY A 119 7.43 -5.65 11.19
C GLY A 119 8.76 -5.34 10.51
N PHE A 120 8.76 -4.80 9.29
CA PHE A 120 9.99 -4.38 8.62
C PHE A 120 10.60 -3.15 9.32
N SER A 121 11.94 -3.12 9.42
CA SER A 121 12.65 -1.98 9.99
C SER A 121 12.56 -0.77 9.05
N ARG A 122 12.39 0.43 9.63
CA ARG A 122 12.43 1.70 8.89
C ARG A 122 13.86 2.13 8.53
N ASP A 123 14.82 1.66 9.32
CA ASP A 123 16.23 2.11 9.28
C ASP A 123 17.15 1.08 8.61
N GLN A 124 16.58 0.07 7.93
CA GLN A 124 17.31 -0.91 7.12
C GLN A 124 16.98 -0.75 5.64
#